data_AF-A0A8B5WX18-F1
#
_entry.id   AF-A0A8B5WX18-F1
#
_cell.length_a   1.000
_cell.length_b   1.000
_cell.length_c   1.000
_cell.angle_alpha   90.00
_cell.angle_beta   90.00
_cell.angle_gamma   90.00
#
_symmetry.space_group_name_H-M   'P 1'
#
loop_
_entity.id
_entity.type
_entity.pdbx_description
1 polymer ?
#
loop_
_entity_poly.entity_id
_entity_poly.type
_entity_poly.pdbx_seq_one_letter_code
_entity_poly.pdbx_strand_id
1 'polypeptide(L)'
;MDVVARAIVWASGRPELAGRVLHLCAGPERATPLIELRERVRRLFAARGLRVPPCISLPPRVFSGMLKTASRFMAAETRRAVATLPVFLEYLASDQRFENAATRGLLEEAGIVVPGWASYIDAVLGAYLRAKTADNSAPGVQG
;
A
#
# COMPACT_ATOMS: atom_id res chain seq x y z
N MET A 1 0.31 12.62 -6.64
CA MET A 1 -0.67 11.76 -5.93
C MET A 1 -2.07 12.37 -6.10
N ASP A 2 -2.47 12.65 -7.35
CA ASP A 2 -3.59 13.58 -7.65
C ASP A 2 -4.54 13.05 -8.76
N VAL A 3 -4.24 11.89 -9.35
CA VAL A 3 -5.07 11.33 -10.43
C VAL A 3 -6.48 10.98 -9.98
N VAL A 4 -6.64 10.42 -8.78
CA VAL A 4 -7.96 10.01 -8.26
C VAL A 4 -8.83 11.24 -8.02
N ALA A 5 -8.28 12.29 -7.41
CA ALA A 5 -9.01 13.54 -7.17
C ALA A 5 -9.43 14.19 -8.49
N ARG A 6 -8.52 14.30 -9.46
CA ARG A 6 -8.84 14.81 -10.80
C ARG A 6 -9.91 13.97 -11.50
N ALA A 7 -9.84 12.65 -11.41
CA ALA A 7 -10.82 11.75 -12.00
C ALA A 7 -12.21 11.91 -11.37
N ILE A 8 -12.28 12.07 -10.04
CA ILE A 8 -13.54 12.33 -9.33
C ILE A 8 -14.13 13.67 -9.78
N VAL A 9 -13.35 14.75 -9.72
CA VAL A 9 -13.79 16.09 -10.13
C VAL A 9 -14.28 16.09 -11.59
N TRP A 10 -13.52 15.44 -12.46
CA TRP A 10 -13.88 15.27 -13.87
C TRP A 10 -15.19 14.49 -14.05
N ALA A 11 -15.39 13.40 -13.30
CA ALA A 11 -16.59 12.58 -13.41
C ALA A 11 -17.83 13.28 -12.83
N SER A 12 -17.68 14.03 -11.75
CA SER A 12 -18.78 14.76 -11.09
C SER A 12 -19.42 15.82 -11.98
N GLY A 13 -18.69 16.34 -12.97
CA GLY A 13 -19.20 17.33 -13.92
C GLY A 13 -19.96 16.74 -15.12
N ARG A 14 -20.17 15.42 -15.19
CA ARG A 14 -20.71 14.72 -16.37
C ARG A 14 -22.01 13.97 -16.08
N PRO A 15 -23.17 14.54 -16.44
CA PRO A 15 -24.47 13.87 -16.30
C PRO A 15 -24.53 12.51 -17.02
N GLU A 16 -23.81 12.35 -18.13
CA GLU A 16 -23.70 11.11 -18.90
C GLU A 16 -22.99 9.97 -18.15
N LEU A 17 -22.30 10.28 -17.04
CA LEU A 17 -21.69 9.30 -16.16
C LEU A 17 -22.56 8.94 -14.96
N ALA A 18 -23.72 9.58 -14.80
CA ALA A 18 -24.65 9.27 -13.71
C ALA A 18 -25.08 7.80 -13.76
N GLY A 19 -24.99 7.11 -12.62
CA GLY A 19 -25.31 5.69 -12.50
C GLY A 19 -24.20 4.74 -12.99
N ARG A 20 -23.06 5.23 -13.48
CA ARG A 20 -21.92 4.40 -13.87
C ARG A 20 -20.96 4.20 -12.69
N VAL A 21 -20.39 3.00 -12.60
CA VAL A 21 -19.31 2.68 -11.65
C VAL A 21 -17.96 2.85 -12.36
N LEU A 22 -17.09 3.67 -11.80
CA LEU A 22 -15.73 3.91 -12.31
C LEU A 22 -14.70 3.25 -11.38
N HIS A 23 -13.85 2.39 -11.92
CA HIS A 23 -12.79 1.71 -11.17
C HIS A 23 -11.50 2.54 -11.22
N LEU A 24 -11.31 3.39 -10.20
CA LEU A 24 -10.13 4.24 -10.03
C LEU A 24 -8.96 3.48 -9.41
N CYS A 25 -8.55 2.39 -10.04
CA CYS A 25 -7.42 1.56 -9.63
C CYS A 25 -6.37 1.48 -10.74
N ALA A 26 -5.19 0.91 -10.43
CA ALA A 26 -4.15 0.69 -11.44
C ALA A 26 -4.58 -0.31 -12.53
N GLY A 27 -5.53 -1.19 -12.23
CA GLY A 27 -5.94 -2.30 -13.10
C GLY A 27 -4.98 -3.48 -13.01
N PRO A 28 -5.37 -4.64 -13.56
CA PRO A 28 -4.57 -5.86 -13.49
C PRO A 28 -3.27 -5.75 -14.30
N GLU A 29 -3.25 -5.03 -15.43
CA GLU A 29 -2.05 -4.95 -16.28
C GLU A 29 -0.96 -4.02 -15.72
N ARG A 30 -1.33 -3.07 -14.85
CA ARG A 30 -0.39 -2.14 -14.21
C ARG A 30 -0.27 -2.37 -12.71
N ALA A 31 -0.76 -3.51 -12.22
CA ALA A 31 -0.58 -3.92 -10.84
C ALA A 31 0.91 -3.97 -10.52
N THR A 32 1.30 -3.39 -9.39
CA THR A 32 2.69 -3.38 -8.96
C THR A 32 3.13 -4.81 -8.63
N PRO A 33 4.17 -5.35 -9.29
CA PRO A 33 4.65 -6.68 -8.97
C PRO A 33 5.22 -6.70 -7.54
N LEU A 34 4.66 -7.54 -6.68
CA LEU A 34 5.02 -7.58 -5.26
C LEU A 34 6.52 -7.84 -5.05
N ILE A 35 7.12 -8.68 -5.89
CA ILE A 35 8.55 -9.00 -5.85
C ILE A 35 9.38 -7.76 -6.18
N GLU A 36 9.03 -7.02 -7.23
CA GLU A 36 9.77 -5.81 -7.62
C GLU A 36 9.66 -4.71 -6.57
N LEU A 37 8.46 -4.51 -6.01
CA LEU A 37 8.23 -3.57 -4.92
C LEU A 37 9.04 -3.95 -3.68
N ARG A 38 9.04 -5.23 -3.31
CA ARG A 38 9.82 -5.74 -2.18
C ARG A 38 11.31 -5.42 -2.36
N GLU A 39 11.87 -5.72 -3.53
CA GLU A 39 13.29 -5.42 -3.78
C GLU A 39 13.57 -3.91 -3.76
N ARG A 40 12.64 -3.08 -4.27
CA ARG A 40 12.76 -1.62 -4.21
C ARG A 40 12.78 -1.11 -2.76
N VAL A 41 11.84 -1.57 -1.93
CA VAL A 41 11.76 -1.22 -0.50
C VAL A 41 13.04 -1.63 0.24
N ARG A 42 13.51 -2.87 0.02
CA ARG A 42 14.75 -3.37 0.65
C ARG A 42 15.96 -2.51 0.31
N ARG A 43 16.14 -2.16 -0.97
CA ARG A 43 17.22 -1.26 -1.41
C ARG A 43 17.12 0.11 -0.75
N LEU A 44 15.93 0.70 -0.68
CA LEU A 44 15.72 2.01 -0.05
C LEU A 44 15.98 2.01 1.46
N PHE A 45 15.67 0.92 2.15
CA PHE A 45 15.95 0.76 3.58
C PHE A 45 17.45 0.57 3.81
N ALA A 46 18.11 -0.31 3.04
CA ALA A 46 19.55 -0.52 3.11
C ALA A 46 20.33 0.76 2.84
N ALA A 47 19.95 1.53 1.81
CA ALA A 47 20.58 2.81 1.47
C ALA A 47 20.45 3.87 2.58
N ARG A 48 19.49 3.71 3.49
CA ARG A 48 19.29 4.59 4.65
C ARG A 48 19.81 4.00 5.97
N GLY A 49 20.60 2.92 5.90
CA GLY A 49 21.16 2.25 7.07
C GLY A 49 20.12 1.57 7.97
N LEU A 50 18.89 1.37 7.49
CA LEU A 50 17.84 0.68 8.25
C LEU A 50 18.04 -0.83 8.18
N ARG A 51 17.72 -1.52 9.28
CA ARG A 51 17.77 -2.98 9.34
C ARG A 51 16.79 -3.58 8.34
N VAL A 52 17.30 -4.34 7.37
CA VAL A 52 16.49 -5.04 6.38
C VAL A 52 16.21 -6.46 6.87
N PRO A 53 14.95 -6.81 7.22
CA PRO A 53 14.64 -8.16 7.69
C PRO A 53 14.91 -9.21 6.60
N PRO A 54 15.27 -10.46 6.96
CA PRO A 54 15.37 -11.55 6.01
C PRO A 54 14.00 -11.84 5.37
N CYS A 55 14.01 -12.25 4.09
CA CYS A 55 12.79 -12.65 3.41
C CYS A 55 12.51 -14.12 3.71
N ILE A 56 11.44 -14.39 4.46
CA ILE A 56 10.95 -15.73 4.77
C ILE A 56 9.63 -15.97 4.04
N SER A 57 9.47 -17.14 3.42
CA SER A 57 8.20 -17.59 2.86
C SER A 57 7.53 -18.50 3.87
N LEU A 58 6.35 -18.12 4.34
CA LEU A 58 5.60 -18.88 5.33
C LEU A 58 4.16 -19.09 4.84
N PRO A 59 3.63 -20.33 4.91
CA PRO A 59 2.22 -20.55 4.67
C PRO A 59 1.36 -19.73 5.65
N PRO A 60 0.24 -19.12 5.20
CA PRO A 60 -0.58 -18.23 6.05
C PRO A 60 -1.03 -18.87 7.37
N ARG A 61 -1.33 -20.18 7.35
CA ARG A 61 -1.72 -20.95 8.54
C ARG A 61 -0.59 -21.06 9.57
N VAL A 62 0.64 -21.30 9.13
CA VAL A 62 1.82 -21.38 9.99
C VAL A 62 2.12 -20.02 10.59
N PHE A 63 2.09 -18.97 9.76
CA PHE A 63 2.29 -17.60 10.22
C PHE A 63 1.26 -17.22 11.30
N SER A 64 -0.03 -17.47 11.04
CA SER A 64 -1.12 -17.15 11.97
C SER A 64 -1.01 -17.93 13.29
N GLY A 65 -0.61 -19.20 13.23
CA GLY A 65 -0.35 -20.03 14.42
C GLY A 65 0.82 -19.48 15.26
N MET A 66 1.94 -19.15 14.62
CA MET A 66 3.11 -18.57 15.29
C MET A 66 2.77 -17.22 15.92
N LEU A 67 2.00 -16.39 15.23
CA LEU A 67 1.56 -15.08 15.70
C LEU A 67 0.71 -15.18 16.98
N LYS A 68 -0.24 -16.12 17.02
CA LYS A 68 -1.07 -16.39 18.20
C LYS A 68 -0.24 -16.86 19.40
N THR A 69 0.82 -17.62 19.16
CA THR A 69 1.72 -18.09 20.22
C THR A 69 2.63 -16.96 20.71
N ALA A 70 3.23 -16.19 19.80
CA ALA A 70 4.12 -15.08 20.13
C ALA A 70 3.38 -13.93 20.84
N SER A 71 2.11 -13.67 20.49
CA SER A 71 1.33 -12.58 21.08
C SER A 71 1.08 -12.73 22.58
N ARG A 72 1.14 -13.97 23.12
CA ARG A 72 1.05 -14.23 24.56
C ARG A 72 2.23 -13.66 25.35
N PHE A 73 3.39 -13.53 24.71
CA PHE A 73 4.62 -12.99 25.31
C PHE A 73 4.84 -11.50 24.99
N MET A 74 3.95 -10.89 24.21
CA MET A 74 4.06 -9.49 23.81
C MET A 74 3.35 -8.55 24.80
N ALA A 75 3.90 -7.34 24.94
CA ALA A 75 3.25 -6.22 25.62
C ALA A 75 1.87 -5.92 25.00
N ALA A 76 0.95 -5.36 25.80
CA ALA A 76 -0.44 -5.15 25.40
C ALA A 76 -0.60 -4.31 24.13
N GLU A 77 0.26 -3.30 23.94
CA GLU A 77 0.27 -2.45 22.76
C GLU A 77 0.65 -3.23 21.49
N THR A 78 1.78 -3.95 21.52
CA THR A 78 2.23 -4.80 20.41
C THR A 78 1.23 -5.92 20.11
N ARG A 79 0.60 -6.49 21.14
CA ARG A 79 -0.44 -7.52 20.99
C ARG A 79 -1.64 -7.00 20.20
N ARG A 80 -2.08 -5.75 20.44
CA ARG A 80 -3.17 -5.12 19.69
C ARG A 80 -2.79 -4.90 18.23
N ALA A 81 -1.61 -4.36 17.96
CA ALA A 81 -1.13 -4.13 16.60
C ALA A 81 -0.97 -5.44 15.80
N VAL A 82 -0.53 -6.51 16.46
CA VAL A 82 -0.33 -7.82 15.83
C VAL A 82 -1.66 -8.56 15.63
N ALA A 83 -2.68 -8.30 16.46
CA ALA A 83 -4.00 -8.94 16.34
C ALA A 83 -4.77 -8.56 15.07
N THR A 84 -4.49 -7.40 14.45
CA THR A 84 -5.10 -6.99 13.18
C THR A 84 -4.44 -7.64 11.96
N LEU A 85 -3.23 -8.17 12.12
CA LEU A 85 -2.42 -8.69 11.03
C LEU A 85 -3.08 -9.87 10.27
N PRO A 86 -3.74 -10.84 10.94
CA PRO A 86 -4.45 -11.91 10.23
C PRO A 86 -5.55 -11.40 9.31
N VAL A 87 -6.30 -10.36 9.71
CA VAL A 87 -7.35 -9.74 8.87
C VAL A 87 -6.73 -9.13 7.62
N PHE A 88 -5.61 -8.41 7.76
CA PHE A 88 -4.89 -7.86 6.61
C PHE A 88 -4.36 -8.96 5.69
N LEU A 89 -3.87 -10.08 6.24
CA LEU A 89 -3.37 -11.19 5.43
C LEU A 89 -4.48 -11.89 4.66
N GLU A 90 -5.67 -12.05 5.25
CA GLU A 90 -6.83 -12.63 4.57
C GLU A 90 -7.34 -11.70 3.46
N TYR A 91 -7.38 -10.40 3.74
CA TYR A 91 -7.69 -9.38 2.73
C TYR A 91 -6.70 -9.40 1.56
N LEU A 92 -5.39 -9.48 1.85
CA LEU A 92 -4.32 -9.55 0.84
C LEU A 92 -4.27 -10.89 0.09
N ALA A 93 -4.71 -11.98 0.70
CA ALA A 93 -4.77 -13.30 0.06
C ALA A 93 -5.96 -13.42 -0.91
N SER A 94 -6.96 -12.55 -0.78
CA SER A 94 -8.09 -12.49 -1.70
C SER A 94 -7.66 -11.86 -3.02
N ASP A 95 -7.98 -12.51 -4.16
CA ASP A 95 -7.64 -11.99 -5.49
C ASP A 95 -8.50 -10.75 -5.83
N GLN A 96 -8.02 -9.57 -5.41
CA GLN A 96 -8.71 -8.30 -5.63
C GLN A 96 -8.24 -7.66 -6.93
N ARG A 97 -8.63 -8.28 -8.05
CA ARG A 97 -8.43 -7.70 -9.38
C ARG A 97 -9.70 -6.99 -9.81
N PHE A 98 -9.57 -5.70 -10.02
CA PHE A 98 -10.64 -4.88 -10.57
C PHE A 98 -10.29 -4.52 -12.00
N GLU A 99 -11.09 -5.01 -12.94
CA GLU A 99 -10.99 -4.64 -14.35
C GLU A 99 -11.20 -3.13 -14.50
N ASN A 100 -10.30 -2.43 -15.18
CA ASN A 100 -10.38 -0.96 -15.28
C ASN A 100 -10.29 -0.44 -16.72
N ALA A 101 -10.27 -1.32 -17.74
CA ALA A 101 -10.10 -0.90 -19.13
C ALA A 101 -11.09 0.20 -19.57
N ALA A 102 -12.37 0.05 -19.23
CA ALA A 102 -13.40 1.03 -19.57
C ALA A 102 -13.21 2.37 -18.86
N THR A 103 -12.81 2.36 -17.58
CA THR A 103 -12.52 3.60 -16.83
C THR A 103 -11.25 4.26 -17.36
N ARG A 104 -10.24 3.48 -17.75
CA ARG A 104 -8.99 3.97 -18.32
C ARG A 104 -9.22 4.69 -19.65
N GLY A 105 -10.00 4.11 -20.56
CA GLY A 105 -10.32 4.75 -21.84
C GLY A 105 -10.97 6.13 -21.65
N LEU A 106 -11.97 6.20 -20.76
CA LEU A 106 -12.63 7.46 -20.41
C LEU A 106 -11.69 8.52 -19.84
N LEU A 107 -10.74 8.11 -18.98
CA LEU A 107 -9.77 9.03 -18.38
C LEU A 107 -8.69 9.45 -19.39
N GLU A 108 -8.28 8.57 -20.30
CA GLU A 108 -7.31 8.89 -21.35
C GLU A 108 -7.90 9.89 -22.36
N GLU A 109 -9.15 9.72 -22.77
CA GLU A 109 -9.90 10.71 -23.58
C GLU A 109 -9.97 12.08 -22.89
N ALA A 110 -10.01 12.09 -21.56
CA ALA A 110 -9.99 13.30 -20.74
C ALA A 110 -8.60 13.91 -20.52
N GLY A 111 -7.54 13.29 -21.04
CA GLY A 111 -6.16 13.68 -20.75
C GLY A 111 -5.68 13.35 -19.33
N ILE A 112 -6.44 12.56 -18.57
CA ILE A 112 -6.09 12.13 -17.21
C ILE A 112 -5.32 10.82 -17.29
N VAL A 113 -3.99 10.92 -17.37
CA VAL A 113 -3.11 9.76 -17.43
C VAL A 113 -2.82 9.20 -16.04
N VAL A 114 -3.08 7.90 -15.85
CA VAL A 114 -2.70 7.17 -14.64
C VAL A 114 -1.20 6.86 -14.68
N PRO A 115 -0.38 7.41 -13.76
CA PRO A 115 1.06 7.19 -13.77
C PRO A 115 1.40 5.74 -13.40
N GLY A 116 2.48 5.21 -13.97
CA GLY A 116 3.03 3.93 -13.56
C GLY A 116 3.59 3.98 -12.14
N TRP A 117 3.47 2.89 -11.39
CA TRP A 117 3.84 2.83 -9.97
C TRP A 117 5.28 3.27 -9.67
N ALA A 118 6.22 2.91 -10.56
CA ALA A 118 7.63 3.23 -10.42
C ALA A 118 7.91 4.74 -10.38
N SER A 119 7.04 5.56 -10.98
CA SER A 119 7.22 7.01 -11.05
C SER A 119 7.02 7.73 -9.70
N TYR A 120 6.28 7.13 -8.76
CA TYR A 120 5.93 7.79 -7.50
C TYR A 120 6.37 7.01 -6.25
N ILE A 121 6.65 5.71 -6.38
CA ILE A 121 6.89 4.85 -5.22
C ILE A 121 8.08 5.30 -4.36
N ASP A 122 9.18 5.73 -5.00
CA ASP A 122 10.37 6.17 -4.27
C ASP A 122 10.13 7.48 -3.52
N ALA A 123 9.31 8.38 -4.09
CA ALA A 123 8.94 9.63 -3.44
C ALA A 123 8.05 9.38 -2.21
N VAL A 124 7.08 8.47 -2.33
CA VAL A 124 6.18 8.06 -1.23
C VAL A 124 6.97 7.39 -0.11
N LEU A 125 7.80 6.39 -0.44
CA LEU A 125 8.65 5.70 0.54
C LEU A 125 9.65 6.67 1.18
N GLY A 126 10.22 7.59 0.41
CA GLY A 126 11.10 8.63 0.92
C GLY A 126 10.39 9.55 1.92
N ALA A 127 9.15 9.96 1.65
CA ALA A 127 8.36 10.77 2.58
C ALA A 127 8.03 10.01 3.87
N TYR A 128 7.59 8.76 3.76
CA TYR A 128 7.33 7.90 4.92
C TYR A 128 8.57 7.75 5.82
N LEU A 129 9.74 7.47 5.22
CA LEU A 129 10.97 7.30 5.97
C LEU A 129 11.42 8.59 6.66
N ARG A 130 11.24 9.75 6.03
CA ARG A 130 11.50 11.05 6.67
C ARG A 130 10.59 11.30 7.88
N ALA A 131 9.28 11.04 7.73
CA ALA A 131 8.33 11.19 8.84
C ALA A 131 8.69 10.28 10.02
N LYS A 132 9.03 9.02 9.74
CA LYS A 132 9.44 8.07 10.78
C LYS A 132 10.74 8.47 11.50
N THR A 133 11.72 9.00 10.78
CA THR A 133 12.95 9.52 11.42
C THR A 133 12.67 10.76 12.26
N ALA A 134 11.77 11.64 11.82
CA ALA A 134 11.37 12.82 12.58
C ALA A 134 10.65 12.44 13.89
N ASP A 135 9.72 11.49 13.85
CA ASP A 135 9.04 10.97 15.05
C ASP A 135 10.02 10.33 16.05
N ASN A 136 11.00 9.57 15.56
CA ASN A 136 12.04 8.96 16.41
C ASN A 136 13.08 9.96 16.95
N SER A 137 13.12 11.18 16.42
CA SER A 137 14.06 12.24 16.84
C SER A 137 13.42 13.27 17.78
N ALA A 138 12.11 13.16 18.05
CA ALA A 138 11.46 13.96 19.07
C ALA A 138 11.95 13.49 20.46
N PRO A 139 12.53 14.37 21.30
CA PRO A 139 12.99 13.99 22.62
C PRO A 139 11.80 13.52 23.45
N GLY A 140 11.92 12.32 24.03
CA GLY A 140 10.91 11.76 24.91
C GLY A 140 10.62 12.73 26.05
N VAL A 141 9.37 13.19 26.11
CA VAL A 141 8.83 13.82 27.31
C VAL A 141 8.74 12.71 28.36
N GLN A 142 9.73 12.68 29.25
CA GLN A 142 9.61 11.98 30.53
C GLN A 142 8.56 12.73 31.37
N GLY A 143 7.52 12.01 31.78
CA GLY A 143 6.59 12.38 32.83
C GLY A 143 6.41 11.19 33.76
#